data_AF-A0A0G0G4J5-F1
#
_entry.id   AF-A0A0G0G4J5-F1
#
_cell.length_a   1.000
_cell.length_b   1.000
_cell.length_c   1.000
_cell.angle_alpha   90.00
_cell.angle_beta   90.00
_cell.angle_gamma   90.00
#
_symmetry.space_group_name_H-M   'P 1'
#
loop_
_entity.id
_entity.type
_entity.pdbx_description
1 polymer ?
#
loop_
_entity_poly.entity_id
_entity_poly.type
_entity_poly.pdbx_seq_one_letter_code
_entity_poly.pdbx_strand_id
1 'polypeptide(L)'
;MDRKHKGFTHILVLILIILGIGVLGYFFWQKGYIKPNFLKSLLPVSQNPTTTPTLNPTDGWKTYINNIQGITFKYPPSWNLEEKAGEVNKGITYNTQLILSKENVKISMYLNMIGIGGMGKDYEGTRYLLDGNQVYKYKVENSFDNTVSIGLTDTLKNNLGVLQINSKTYSITLNYPAEFKNTTEEIELEKEFDQILSTFKFTDITTGKCPQGFELYDGTQLSICYPSGMTKEIATFNSTDNPSRPGVSLRLTNSNELISVMSVFSGGWGGDTCYNEKTKVRGVSTDILKWDEDGTPPCSSVMTHFVAVVGERNESNIFPVVIDYQRTKGGDSLDEVKFTNMLNSLVIK
;
A
#
# COMPACT_ATOMS: atom_id res chain seq x y z
N MET A 1 86.46 30.43 11.07
CA MET A 1 85.37 30.27 12.06
C MET A 1 84.40 29.23 11.51
N ASP A 2 84.59 27.95 11.84
CA ASP A 2 83.69 26.88 11.43
C ASP A 2 82.54 26.73 12.43
N ARG A 3 81.32 27.13 12.02
CA ARG A 3 80.11 26.90 12.81
C ARG A 3 79.61 25.49 12.52
N LYS A 4 79.91 24.58 13.44
CA LYS A 4 79.50 23.18 13.43
C LYS A 4 77.97 23.09 13.62
N HIS A 5 77.21 22.94 12.52
CA HIS A 5 75.75 22.77 12.53
C HIS A 5 75.35 21.41 13.13
N LYS A 6 75.19 21.35 14.45
CA LYS A 6 74.71 20.15 15.18
C LYS A 6 73.19 20.09 15.41
N GLY A 7 72.41 21.00 14.82
CA GLY A 7 70.97 21.13 15.11
C GLY A 7 70.02 20.38 14.16
N PHE A 8 70.44 20.06 12.94
CA PHE A 8 69.50 19.58 11.91
C PHE A 8 69.24 18.07 11.96
N THR A 9 70.23 17.27 12.37
CA THR A 9 70.13 15.80 12.38
C THR A 9 69.04 15.29 13.32
N HIS A 10 68.83 15.93 14.47
CA HIS A 10 67.83 15.48 15.44
C HIS A 10 66.39 15.72 14.97
N ILE A 11 66.16 16.79 14.20
CA ILE A 11 64.83 17.11 13.63
C ILE A 11 64.46 16.04 12.58
N LEU A 12 65.42 15.64 11.74
CA LEU A 12 65.18 14.65 10.70
C LEU A 12 64.87 13.25 11.27
N VAL A 13 65.55 12.87 12.36
CA VAL A 13 65.26 11.61 13.08
C VAL A 13 63.86 11.63 13.72
N LEU A 14 63.43 12.75 14.30
CA LEU A 14 62.10 12.86 14.89
C LEU A 14 60.98 12.67 13.85
N ILE A 15 61.14 13.27 12.66
CA ILE A 15 60.17 13.15 11.57
C ILE A 15 60.05 11.69 11.09
N LEU A 16 61.16 10.97 10.98
CA LEU A 16 61.15 9.56 10.57
C LEU A 16 60.44 8.66 11.59
N ILE A 17 60.55 8.96 12.89
CA ILE A 17 59.84 8.21 13.94
C ILE A 17 58.33 8.41 13.84
N ILE A 18 57.87 9.65 13.63
CA ILE A 18 56.44 9.96 13.50
C ILE A 18 55.84 9.27 12.27
N LEU A 19 56.55 9.28 11.13
CA LEU A 19 56.14 8.57 9.92
C LEU A 19 56.09 7.05 10.16
N GLY A 20 57.05 6.48 10.87
CA GLY A 20 57.07 5.06 11.22
C GLY A 20 55.86 4.63 12.07
N ILE A 21 55.49 5.43 13.07
CA ILE A 21 54.32 5.17 13.93
C ILE A 21 53.02 5.25 13.11
N GLY A 22 52.91 6.22 12.20
CA GLY A 22 51.74 6.37 11.33
C GLY A 22 51.52 5.16 10.41
N VAL A 23 52.59 4.64 9.79
CA VAL A 23 52.52 3.45 8.94
C VAL A 23 52.13 2.21 9.75
N LEU A 24 52.71 2.01 10.93
CA LEU A 24 52.36 0.88 11.81
C LEU A 24 50.89 0.96 12.26
N GLY A 25 50.41 2.14 12.67
CA GLY A 25 49.02 2.35 13.08
C GLY A 25 48.03 2.03 11.94
N TYR A 26 48.35 2.45 10.72
CA TYR A 26 47.54 2.15 9.53
C TYR A 26 47.42 0.63 9.27
N PHE A 27 48.52 -0.12 9.38
CA PHE A 27 48.50 -1.58 9.19
C PHE A 27 47.72 -2.33 10.29
N PHE A 28 47.78 -1.87 11.55
CA PHE A 28 46.98 -2.46 12.63
C PHE A 28 45.48 -2.19 12.45
N TRP A 29 45.10 -0.99 12.01
CA TRP A 29 43.71 -0.65 11.74
C TRP A 29 43.13 -1.50 10.59
N GLN A 30 43.91 -1.73 9.52
CA GLN A 30 43.46 -2.55 8.40
C GLN A 30 43.27 -4.03 8.76
N LYS A 31 44.10 -4.59 9.66
CA LYS A 31 43.97 -5.99 10.11
C LYS A 31 42.91 -6.21 11.20
N GLY A 32 42.52 -5.16 11.92
CA GLY A 32 41.52 -5.24 13.02
C GLY A 32 40.07 -5.51 12.58
N TYR A 33 39.75 -5.40 11.29
CA TYR A 33 38.39 -5.65 10.75
C TYR A 33 38.18 -7.06 10.16
N ILE A 34 39.12 -7.99 10.36
CA ILE A 34 38.87 -9.39 10.04
C ILE A 34 37.99 -9.97 11.15
N LYS A 35 36.67 -9.93 10.94
CA LYS A 35 35.70 -10.67 11.77
C LYS A 35 36.19 -12.12 11.84
N PRO A 36 36.39 -12.71 13.04
CA PRO A 36 36.72 -14.11 13.13
C PRO A 36 35.59 -14.90 12.47
N ASN A 37 35.89 -15.54 11.34
CA ASN A 37 35.03 -16.57 10.79
C ASN A 37 34.97 -17.68 11.84
N PHE A 38 33.88 -17.64 12.62
CA PHE A 38 33.56 -18.67 13.59
C PHE A 38 33.49 -19.99 12.82
N LEU A 39 34.45 -20.87 13.08
CA LEU A 39 34.44 -22.23 12.56
C LEU A 39 33.13 -22.87 13.00
N LYS A 40 32.30 -23.17 12.00
CA LYS A 40 31.03 -23.85 12.12
C LYS A 40 31.34 -25.27 12.61
N SER A 41 31.24 -25.45 13.93
CA SER A 41 31.34 -26.74 14.60
C SER A 41 30.30 -27.68 14.01
N LEU A 42 30.76 -28.77 13.40
CA LEU A 42 29.91 -29.88 12.99
C LEU A 42 29.52 -30.65 14.25
N LEU A 43 28.32 -30.38 14.76
CA LEU A 43 27.65 -31.17 15.79
C LEU A 43 26.42 -31.89 15.20
N PRO A 44 25.97 -32.98 15.85
CA PRO A 44 25.39 -34.16 15.21
C PRO A 44 23.87 -34.12 15.05
N VAL A 45 23.41 -34.95 14.10
CA VAL A 45 22.09 -35.59 13.93
C VAL A 45 20.86 -34.83 14.45
N SER A 46 20.20 -34.20 13.49
CA SER A 46 18.88 -33.57 13.56
C SER A 46 17.81 -34.52 14.10
N GLN A 47 17.40 -34.31 15.36
CA GLN A 47 16.05 -34.65 15.79
C GLN A 47 15.13 -33.59 15.19
N ASN A 48 14.23 -34.00 14.30
CA ASN A 48 13.27 -33.13 13.63
C ASN A 48 12.44 -32.41 14.72
N PRO A 49 12.67 -31.12 14.99
CA PRO A 49 11.95 -30.44 16.05
C PRO A 49 10.49 -30.39 15.64
N THR A 50 9.62 -31.00 16.45
CA THR A 50 8.19 -30.77 16.37
C THR A 50 8.00 -29.26 16.51
N THR A 51 7.71 -28.59 15.40
CA THR A 51 7.47 -27.15 15.38
C THR A 51 6.19 -26.91 16.15
N THR A 52 6.32 -26.54 17.43
CA THR A 52 5.23 -25.91 18.17
C THR A 52 4.77 -24.74 17.29
N PRO A 53 3.49 -24.66 16.90
CA PRO A 53 3.02 -23.59 16.05
C PRO A 53 3.38 -22.26 16.74
N THR A 54 4.26 -21.49 16.09
CA THR A 54 4.58 -20.14 16.55
C THR A 54 3.29 -19.34 16.47
N LEU A 55 2.70 -19.05 17.62
CA LEU A 55 1.47 -18.26 17.71
C LEU A 55 1.68 -16.97 16.91
N ASN A 56 0.81 -16.72 15.94
CA ASN A 56 0.92 -15.52 15.13
C ASN A 56 0.65 -14.33 16.06
N PRO A 57 1.60 -13.38 16.22
CA PRO A 57 1.44 -12.28 17.18
C PRO A 57 0.26 -11.35 16.85
N THR A 58 -0.32 -11.49 15.66
CA THR A 58 -1.49 -10.74 15.19
C THR A 58 -2.79 -11.53 15.25
N ASP A 59 -2.81 -12.70 15.89
CA ASP A 59 -4.04 -13.46 16.12
C ASP A 59 -5.01 -12.64 16.99
N GLY A 60 -6.27 -12.57 16.58
CA GLY A 60 -7.31 -11.78 17.24
C GLY A 60 -7.26 -10.27 16.97
N TRP A 61 -6.31 -9.78 16.15
CA TRP A 61 -6.29 -8.37 15.74
C TRP A 61 -7.46 -8.04 14.79
N LYS A 62 -7.93 -6.79 14.86
CA LYS A 62 -8.93 -6.26 13.93
C LYS A 62 -8.26 -5.89 12.61
N THR A 63 -8.97 -6.07 11.51
CA THR A 63 -8.51 -5.64 10.17
C THR A 63 -9.21 -4.35 9.78
N TYR A 64 -8.45 -3.33 9.39
CA TYR A 64 -8.95 -2.13 8.76
C TYR A 64 -8.68 -2.20 7.25
N ILE A 65 -9.70 -1.86 6.46
CA ILE A 65 -9.63 -1.86 4.99
C ILE A 65 -10.22 -0.53 4.50
N ASN A 66 -9.45 0.21 3.70
CA ASN A 66 -9.94 1.39 3.00
C ASN A 66 -9.62 1.27 1.52
N ASN A 67 -10.62 0.83 0.75
CA ASN A 67 -10.51 0.60 -0.69
C ASN A 67 -10.31 1.90 -1.48
N ILE A 68 -10.81 3.04 -0.97
CA ILE A 68 -10.65 4.35 -1.63
C ILE A 68 -9.19 4.79 -1.56
N GLN A 69 -8.59 4.65 -0.38
CA GLN A 69 -7.19 5.00 -0.15
C GLN A 69 -6.22 3.90 -0.56
N GLY A 70 -6.70 2.69 -0.85
CA GLY A 70 -5.87 1.57 -1.28
C GLY A 70 -4.98 1.06 -0.16
N ILE A 71 -5.49 1.00 1.09
CA ILE A 71 -4.72 0.50 2.23
C ILE A 71 -5.50 -0.56 3.01
N THR A 72 -4.77 -1.54 3.54
CA THR A 72 -5.28 -2.43 4.58
C THR A 72 -4.18 -2.68 5.61
N PHE A 73 -4.54 -2.79 6.88
CA PHE A 73 -3.63 -3.16 7.96
C PHE A 73 -4.42 -3.81 9.10
N LYS A 74 -3.72 -4.49 10.00
CA LYS A 74 -4.29 -5.00 11.24
C LYS A 74 -3.87 -4.14 12.42
N TYR A 75 -4.72 -4.09 13.44
CA TYR A 75 -4.44 -3.41 14.69
C TYR A 75 -4.99 -4.17 15.90
N PRO A 76 -4.37 -4.05 17.08
CA PRO A 76 -4.83 -4.74 18.29
C PRO A 76 -6.21 -4.25 18.74
N PRO A 77 -7.03 -5.13 19.34
CA PRO A 77 -8.40 -4.78 19.75
C PRO A 77 -8.47 -3.71 20.86
N SER A 78 -7.36 -3.49 21.58
CA SER A 78 -7.22 -2.44 22.60
C SER A 78 -7.11 -1.03 22.04
N TRP A 79 -6.91 -0.87 20.73
CA TRP A 79 -6.90 0.45 20.09
C TRP A 79 -8.30 0.82 19.60
N ASN A 80 -8.65 2.08 19.81
CA ASN A 80 -9.84 2.69 19.22
C ASN A 80 -9.47 3.30 17.87
N LEU A 81 -10.20 2.93 16.83
CA LEU A 81 -10.02 3.46 15.48
C LEU A 81 -11.09 4.53 15.20
N GLU A 82 -10.63 5.72 14.82
CA GLU A 82 -11.45 6.81 14.29
C GLU A 82 -11.00 7.13 12.86
N GLU A 83 -11.95 7.24 11.93
CA GLU A 83 -11.72 7.69 10.57
C GLU A 83 -12.46 9.00 10.33
N LYS A 84 -11.76 10.00 9.79
CA LYS A 84 -12.35 11.23 9.29
C LYS A 84 -12.24 11.24 7.77
N ALA A 85 -13.40 11.33 7.13
CA ALA A 85 -13.51 11.36 5.69
C ALA A 85 -12.68 12.52 5.11
N GLY A 86 -11.98 12.21 4.01
CA GLY A 86 -11.24 13.20 3.26
C GLY A 86 -12.11 14.09 2.38
N GLU A 87 -11.48 15.06 1.74
CA GLU A 87 -12.11 15.93 0.74
C GLU A 87 -12.15 15.23 -0.62
N VAL A 88 -13.29 15.29 -1.31
CA VAL A 88 -13.45 14.74 -2.66
C VAL A 88 -13.31 15.87 -3.68
N ASN A 89 -12.31 15.77 -4.55
CA ASN A 89 -12.12 16.69 -5.67
C ASN A 89 -12.01 15.88 -6.97
N LYS A 90 -12.95 16.08 -7.90
CA LYS A 90 -13.03 15.35 -9.18
C LYS A 90 -12.97 13.83 -9.03
N GLY A 91 -13.67 13.29 -8.03
CA GLY A 91 -13.71 11.85 -7.74
C GLY A 91 -12.51 11.31 -6.96
N ILE A 92 -11.44 12.09 -6.78
CA ILE A 92 -10.29 11.68 -5.97
C ILE A 92 -10.49 12.15 -4.53
N THR A 93 -10.31 11.25 -3.57
CA THR A 93 -10.41 11.57 -2.13
C THR A 93 -9.03 11.86 -1.57
N TYR A 94 -8.86 13.04 -0.99
CA TYR A 94 -7.62 13.53 -0.40
C TYR A 94 -7.74 13.73 1.10
N ASN A 95 -6.60 13.75 1.80
CA ASN A 95 -6.52 14.12 3.21
C ASN A 95 -7.43 13.29 4.15
N THR A 96 -7.67 12.00 3.84
CA THR A 96 -8.38 11.11 4.78
C THR A 96 -7.52 10.91 6.01
N GLN A 97 -8.09 11.09 7.21
CA GLN A 97 -7.35 10.96 8.47
C GLN A 97 -7.79 9.71 9.21
N LEU A 98 -6.84 8.89 9.64
CA LEU A 98 -7.06 7.80 10.58
C LEU A 98 -6.34 8.07 11.89
N ILE A 99 -7.01 7.79 12.99
CA ILE A 99 -6.45 7.91 14.32
C ILE A 99 -6.70 6.59 15.04
N LEU A 100 -5.63 5.84 15.31
CA LEU A 100 -5.67 4.80 16.33
C LEU A 100 -5.29 5.46 17.65
N SER A 101 -6.09 5.26 18.69
CA SER A 101 -5.80 5.78 20.04
C SER A 101 -5.90 4.71 21.11
N LYS A 102 -5.00 4.80 22.10
CA LYS A 102 -4.98 3.99 23.32
C LYS A 102 -4.46 4.89 24.44
N GLU A 103 -5.33 5.30 25.35
CA GLU A 103 -5.01 6.24 26.43
C GLU A 103 -4.42 7.56 25.89
N ASN A 104 -3.19 7.90 26.27
CA ASN A 104 -2.43 9.09 25.84
C ASN A 104 -1.54 8.84 24.61
N VAL A 105 -1.64 7.66 23.99
CA VAL A 105 -0.88 7.27 22.79
C VAL A 105 -1.76 7.34 21.55
N LYS A 106 -1.21 7.86 20.45
CA LYS A 106 -1.92 7.98 19.16
C LYS A 106 -1.06 7.56 17.99
N ILE A 107 -1.60 6.77 17.08
CA ILE A 107 -1.05 6.61 15.73
C ILE A 107 -1.93 7.42 14.79
N SER A 108 -1.38 8.51 14.26
CA SER A 108 -2.04 9.37 13.29
C SER A 108 -1.60 8.99 11.89
N MET A 109 -2.55 8.84 10.99
CA MET A 109 -2.30 8.58 9.58
C MET A 109 -3.05 9.60 8.73
N TYR A 110 -2.37 10.18 7.76
CA TYR A 110 -2.98 11.01 6.73
C TYR A 110 -2.76 10.34 5.38
N LEU A 111 -3.84 10.10 4.65
CA LEU A 111 -3.85 9.31 3.42
C LEU A 111 -4.13 10.22 2.23
N ASN A 112 -3.33 10.04 1.17
CA ASN A 112 -3.39 10.84 -0.05
C ASN A 112 -3.40 12.35 0.23
N MET A 113 -2.35 12.81 0.92
CA MET A 113 -2.22 14.19 1.35
C MET A 113 -1.98 15.14 0.18
N ILE A 114 -2.68 16.29 0.18
CA ILE A 114 -2.38 17.45 -0.68
C ILE A 114 -2.34 18.73 0.15
N GLY A 115 -1.65 19.76 -0.36
CA GLY A 115 -1.58 21.06 0.31
C GLY A 115 -0.78 21.02 1.62
N ILE A 116 0.21 20.13 1.72
CA ILE A 116 1.08 20.05 2.89
C ILE A 116 1.96 21.30 2.93
N GLY A 117 1.59 22.26 3.78
CA GLY A 117 2.41 23.42 4.09
C GLY A 117 3.43 23.10 5.18
N GLY A 118 4.52 23.87 5.23
CA GLY A 118 5.54 23.76 6.28
C GLY A 118 6.96 23.93 5.74
N MET A 119 7.90 24.11 6.66
CA MET A 119 9.33 24.01 6.35
C MET A 119 9.76 22.56 6.57
N GLY A 120 10.39 21.96 5.56
CA GLY A 120 10.98 20.63 5.71
C GLY A 120 12.02 20.61 6.82
N LYS A 121 12.18 19.45 7.45
CA LYS A 121 13.16 19.21 8.50
C LYS A 121 14.10 18.08 8.09
N ASP A 122 15.33 18.13 8.59
CA ASP A 122 16.25 17.01 8.56
C ASP A 122 15.97 16.07 9.74
N TYR A 123 15.88 14.78 9.44
CA TYR A 123 15.65 13.72 10.43
C TYR A 123 16.87 12.82 10.54
N GLU A 124 17.02 12.19 11.70
CA GLU A 124 17.84 11.00 11.86
C GLU A 124 16.90 9.78 11.87
N GLY A 125 17.29 8.71 11.17
CA GLY A 125 16.45 7.54 11.03
C GLY A 125 17.17 6.34 10.45
N THR A 126 16.45 5.21 10.43
CA THR A 126 16.96 3.93 9.93
C THR A 126 16.10 3.44 8.78
N ARG A 127 16.69 2.68 7.85
CA ARG A 127 15.92 2.08 6.75
C ARG A 127 14.89 1.10 7.29
N TYR A 128 13.70 1.12 6.70
CA TYR A 128 12.58 0.27 7.06
C TYR A 128 11.88 -0.21 5.79
N LEU A 129 11.39 -1.45 5.78
CA LEU A 129 10.67 -2.04 4.65
C LEU A 129 9.17 -2.05 4.95
N LEU A 130 8.43 -1.12 4.36
CA LEU A 130 6.98 -1.02 4.52
C LEU A 130 6.29 -1.61 3.28
N ASP A 131 5.74 -2.81 3.43
CA ASP A 131 5.08 -3.54 2.34
C ASP A 131 5.94 -3.63 1.05
N GLY A 132 7.23 -3.92 1.20
CA GLY A 132 8.17 -3.98 0.07
C GLY A 132 8.74 -2.62 -0.38
N ASN A 133 8.20 -1.49 0.12
CA ASN A 133 8.72 -0.16 -0.16
C ASN A 133 9.84 0.20 0.84
N GLN A 134 10.99 0.63 0.32
CA GLN A 134 12.09 1.13 1.15
C GLN A 134 11.76 2.55 1.62
N VAL A 135 11.62 2.72 2.93
CA VAL A 135 11.39 4.01 3.60
C VAL A 135 12.39 4.18 4.74
N TYR A 136 12.31 5.30 5.46
CA TYR A 136 13.06 5.56 6.68
C TYR A 136 12.11 5.70 7.87
N LYS A 137 12.40 5.00 8.96
CA LYS A 137 11.77 5.21 10.27
C LYS A 137 12.61 6.20 11.06
N TYR A 138 12.01 7.32 11.44
CA TYR A 138 12.66 8.37 12.22
C TYR A 138 12.00 8.54 13.59
N LYS A 139 12.73 9.13 14.53
CA LYS A 139 12.25 9.46 15.87
C LYS A 139 12.58 10.90 16.19
N VAL A 140 11.63 11.65 16.74
CA VAL A 140 11.79 13.06 17.08
C VAL A 140 11.10 13.37 18.40
N GLU A 141 11.77 14.18 19.22
CA GLU A 141 11.19 14.74 20.44
C GLU A 141 10.61 16.11 20.14
N ASN A 142 9.37 16.33 20.57
CA ASN A 142 8.68 17.60 20.44
C ASN A 142 8.65 18.31 21.79
N SER A 143 9.41 19.39 21.91
CA SER A 143 9.50 20.18 23.14
C SER A 143 8.26 21.04 23.39
N PHE A 144 7.43 21.29 22.37
CA PHE A 144 6.26 22.16 22.51
C PHE A 144 5.12 21.48 23.29
N ASP A 145 4.89 20.18 23.06
CA ASP A 145 3.81 19.40 23.66
C ASP A 145 4.31 18.26 24.55
N ASN A 146 5.62 18.18 24.78
CA ASN A 146 6.28 17.14 25.59
C ASN A 146 5.94 15.72 25.10
N THR A 147 5.98 15.51 23.79
CA THR A 147 5.75 14.22 23.15
C THR A 147 6.97 13.70 22.40
N VAL A 148 6.97 12.41 22.13
CA VAL A 148 7.89 11.74 21.22
C VAL A 148 7.09 11.20 20.04
N SER A 149 7.59 11.46 18.84
CA SER A 149 6.99 10.98 17.60
C SER A 149 7.92 10.01 16.89
N ILE A 150 7.37 8.89 16.42
CA ILE A 150 8.04 7.97 15.52
C ILE A 150 7.26 7.93 14.21
N GLY A 151 7.90 8.32 13.12
CA GLY A 151 7.27 8.46 11.82
C GLY A 151 8.02 7.73 10.72
N LEU A 152 7.38 7.70 9.55
CA LEU A 152 7.96 7.15 8.33
C LEU A 152 8.13 8.26 7.29
N THR A 153 9.24 8.21 6.55
CA THR A 153 9.51 9.15 5.45
C THR A 153 10.27 8.48 4.31
N ASP A 154 10.15 9.00 3.09
CA ASP A 154 10.94 8.56 1.94
C ASP A 154 12.36 9.16 1.91
N THR A 155 12.60 10.29 2.58
CA THR A 155 13.93 10.92 2.68
C THR A 155 14.15 11.60 4.03
N LEU A 156 15.37 11.50 4.55
CA LEU A 156 15.77 12.10 5.82
C LEU A 156 16.14 13.59 5.72
N LYS A 157 16.17 14.18 4.52
CA LYS A 157 16.61 15.56 4.31
C LYS A 157 15.47 16.44 3.81
N ASN A 158 15.28 17.60 4.46
CA ASN A 158 14.28 18.60 4.12
C ASN A 158 12.89 18.00 3.82
N ASN A 159 12.37 17.17 4.72
CA ASN A 159 11.10 16.47 4.54
C ASN A 159 10.08 16.86 5.63
N LEU A 160 8.79 16.71 5.34
CA LEU A 160 7.69 17.00 6.27
C LEU A 160 7.25 15.78 7.09
N GLY A 161 8.03 14.69 7.12
CA GLY A 161 7.63 13.44 7.78
C GLY A 161 6.58 12.66 6.96
N VAL A 162 6.75 12.69 5.64
CA VAL A 162 5.83 12.05 4.68
C VAL A 162 6.60 11.09 3.79
N LEU A 163 5.86 10.15 3.20
CA LEU A 163 6.36 9.17 2.24
C LEU A 163 5.42 9.09 1.04
N GLN A 164 5.98 8.88 -0.15
CA GLN A 164 5.19 8.64 -1.35
C GLN A 164 5.17 7.15 -1.72
N ILE A 165 3.98 6.56 -1.81
CA ILE A 165 3.77 5.19 -2.31
C ILE A 165 2.66 5.24 -3.37
N ASN A 166 2.90 4.61 -4.53
CA ASN A 166 1.94 4.53 -5.64
C ASN A 166 1.34 5.90 -6.05
N SER A 167 2.19 6.92 -6.13
CA SER A 167 1.82 8.31 -6.45
C SER A 167 0.91 9.01 -5.44
N LYS A 168 0.62 8.40 -4.28
CA LYS A 168 -0.08 9.02 -3.16
C LYS A 168 0.91 9.39 -2.06
N THR A 169 0.67 10.51 -1.40
CA THR A 169 1.47 10.97 -0.25
C THR A 169 0.81 10.52 1.04
N TYR A 170 1.58 9.91 1.94
CA TYR A 170 1.12 9.43 3.24
C TYR A 170 1.95 10.04 4.36
N SER A 171 1.33 10.25 5.51
CA SER A 171 2.02 10.45 6.79
C SER A 171 1.52 9.39 7.75
N ILE A 172 2.43 8.69 8.42
CA ILE A 172 2.13 7.66 9.43
C ILE A 172 3.02 7.95 10.62
N THR A 173 2.44 8.27 11.79
CA THR A 173 3.21 8.70 12.96
C THR A 173 2.59 8.18 14.26
N LEU A 174 3.37 7.44 15.04
CA LEU A 174 3.11 7.14 16.44
C LEU A 174 3.53 8.34 17.29
N ASN A 175 2.68 8.78 18.22
CA ASN A 175 2.94 9.83 19.20
C ASN A 175 2.63 9.32 20.60
N TYR A 176 3.54 9.53 21.56
CA TYR A 176 3.36 9.21 22.97
C TYR A 176 4.03 10.25 23.88
N PRO A 177 3.68 10.35 25.17
CA PRO A 177 4.29 11.32 26.08
C PRO A 177 5.78 11.08 26.31
N ALA A 178 6.55 12.16 26.47
CA ALA A 178 7.99 12.06 26.69
C ALA A 178 8.41 11.37 28.00
N GLU A 179 7.49 11.22 28.96
CA GLU A 179 7.73 10.46 30.19
C GLU A 179 7.91 8.95 29.95
N PHE A 180 7.46 8.42 28.80
CA PHE A 180 7.71 7.03 28.43
C PHE A 180 9.13 6.81 27.86
N LYS A 181 9.91 7.87 27.63
CA LYS A 181 11.25 7.73 27.06
C LYS A 181 12.19 6.93 27.98
N ASN A 182 12.91 5.98 27.41
CA ASN A 182 13.78 5.01 28.09
C ASN A 182 13.06 4.11 29.12
N THR A 183 11.75 3.92 28.97
CA THR A 183 10.95 3.04 29.83
C THR A 183 10.61 1.72 29.12
N THR A 184 10.02 0.77 29.84
CA THR A 184 9.51 -0.47 29.23
C THR A 184 8.32 -0.17 28.32
N GLU A 185 7.52 0.83 28.68
CA GLU A 185 6.36 1.30 27.94
C GLU A 185 6.73 1.78 26.53
N GLU A 186 7.82 2.54 26.38
CA GLU A 186 8.33 2.94 25.05
C GLU A 186 8.71 1.72 24.20
N ILE A 187 9.42 0.74 24.77
CA ILE A 187 9.85 -0.46 24.04
C ILE A 187 8.63 -1.26 23.57
N GLU A 188 7.61 -1.40 24.42
CA GLU A 188 6.37 -2.10 24.08
C GLU A 188 5.57 -1.37 22.99
N LEU A 189 5.46 -0.05 23.08
CA LEU A 189 4.77 0.78 22.08
C LEU A 189 5.48 0.75 20.72
N GLU A 190 6.81 0.86 20.70
CA GLU A 190 7.59 0.76 19.46
C GLU A 190 7.44 -0.61 18.80
N LYS A 191 7.45 -1.68 19.61
CA LYS A 191 7.22 -3.05 19.13
C LYS A 191 5.81 -3.23 18.57
N GLU A 192 4.79 -2.73 19.27
CA GLU A 192 3.39 -2.80 18.84
C GLU A 192 3.17 -2.00 17.55
N PHE A 193 3.78 -0.82 17.43
CA PHE A 193 3.77 -0.03 16.21
C PHE A 193 4.47 -0.73 15.04
N ASP A 194 5.64 -1.33 15.26
CA ASP A 194 6.32 -2.13 14.24
C ASP A 194 5.50 -3.35 13.80
N GLN A 195 4.77 -3.98 14.73
CA GLN A 195 3.84 -5.06 14.40
C GLN A 195 2.67 -4.56 13.55
N ILE A 196 2.07 -3.41 13.88
CA ILE A 196 1.04 -2.77 13.04
C ILE A 196 1.60 -2.49 11.64
N LEU A 197 2.76 -1.82 11.53
CA LEU A 197 3.42 -1.52 10.26
C LEU A 197 3.73 -2.78 9.44
N SER A 198 4.09 -3.89 10.08
CA SER A 198 4.35 -5.17 9.40
C SER A 198 3.12 -5.76 8.69
N THR A 199 1.92 -5.34 9.09
CA THR A 199 0.64 -5.79 8.51
C THR A 199 0.11 -4.86 7.42
N PHE A 200 0.76 -3.71 7.21
CA PHE A 200 0.35 -2.77 6.15
C PHE A 200 0.44 -3.41 4.78
N LYS A 201 -0.56 -3.12 3.96
CA LYS A 201 -0.59 -3.40 2.53
C LYS A 201 -1.09 -2.19 1.79
N PHE A 202 -0.36 -1.77 0.77
CA PHE A 202 -0.78 -0.74 -0.17
C PHE A 202 -1.33 -1.44 -1.41
N THR A 203 -2.65 -1.44 -1.52
CA THR A 203 -3.43 -2.10 -2.57
C THR A 203 -3.76 -1.15 -3.73
N ASP A 204 -2.85 -0.24 -4.08
CA ASP A 204 -3.08 0.59 -5.25
C ASP A 204 -2.94 -0.21 -6.54
N ILE A 205 -4.09 -0.38 -7.18
CA ILE A 205 -4.25 -0.96 -8.51
C ILE A 205 -3.77 0.04 -9.60
N THR A 206 -3.16 1.16 -9.22
CA THR A 206 -2.57 2.15 -10.15
C THR A 206 -1.21 1.73 -10.70
N THR A 207 -0.58 0.68 -10.17
CA THR A 207 0.73 0.21 -10.64
C THR A 207 0.69 -0.72 -11.86
N GLY A 208 -0.49 -0.97 -12.44
CA GLY A 208 -0.64 -1.97 -13.50
C GLY A 208 -0.31 -3.40 -13.03
N LYS A 209 -0.28 -3.64 -11.71
CA LYS A 209 -0.14 -4.97 -11.14
C LYS A 209 -1.48 -5.42 -10.59
N CYS A 210 -1.96 -6.53 -11.11
CA CYS A 210 -3.19 -7.14 -10.65
C CYS A 210 -2.95 -8.03 -9.43
N PRO A 211 -3.98 -8.26 -8.59
CA PRO A 211 -3.91 -9.23 -7.50
C PRO A 211 -3.45 -10.61 -7.99
N GLN A 212 -2.92 -11.45 -7.09
CA GLN A 212 -2.57 -12.83 -7.45
C GLN A 212 -3.77 -13.56 -8.04
N GLY A 213 -3.58 -14.22 -9.18
CA GLY A 213 -4.66 -14.88 -9.92
C GLY A 213 -5.46 -13.94 -10.84
N PHE A 214 -4.99 -12.72 -11.07
CA PHE A 214 -5.54 -11.79 -12.04
C PHE A 214 -4.48 -11.33 -13.06
N GLU A 215 -4.93 -11.00 -14.26
CA GLU A 215 -4.17 -10.41 -15.35
C GLU A 215 -4.63 -8.98 -15.63
N LEU A 216 -3.72 -8.10 -16.07
CA LEU A 216 -4.06 -6.74 -16.46
C LEU A 216 -4.51 -6.70 -17.92
N TYR A 217 -5.70 -6.15 -18.16
CA TYR A 217 -6.03 -5.53 -19.42
C TYR A 217 -5.69 -4.04 -19.33
N ASP A 218 -4.79 -3.57 -20.20
CA ASP A 218 -4.40 -2.16 -20.28
C ASP A 218 -4.75 -1.60 -21.66
N GLY A 219 -5.98 -1.14 -21.82
CA GLY A 219 -6.50 -0.55 -23.05
C GLY A 219 -6.26 0.96 -23.14
N THR A 220 -6.63 1.55 -24.28
CA THR A 220 -6.53 3.00 -24.50
C THR A 220 -7.56 3.80 -23.73
N GLN A 221 -8.74 3.22 -23.46
CA GLN A 221 -9.86 3.88 -22.77
C GLN A 221 -10.04 3.44 -21.32
N LEU A 222 -9.60 2.22 -20.99
CA LEU A 222 -9.68 1.70 -19.64
C LEU A 222 -8.55 0.71 -19.37
N SER A 223 -8.25 0.53 -18.10
CA SER A 223 -7.46 -0.59 -17.59
C SER A 223 -8.27 -1.34 -16.54
N ILE A 224 -8.23 -2.66 -16.53
CA ILE A 224 -8.95 -3.48 -15.56
C ILE A 224 -8.18 -4.78 -15.32
N CYS A 225 -8.17 -5.26 -14.08
CA CYS A 225 -7.71 -6.59 -13.73
C CYS A 225 -8.84 -7.59 -13.90
N TYR A 226 -8.54 -8.72 -14.54
CA TYR A 226 -9.50 -9.81 -14.73
C TYR A 226 -8.90 -11.16 -14.31
N PRO A 227 -9.71 -12.17 -13.95
CA PRO A 227 -9.21 -13.47 -13.51
C PRO A 227 -8.28 -14.12 -14.54
N SER A 228 -7.13 -14.62 -14.10
CA SER A 228 -6.18 -15.34 -14.94
C SER A 228 -6.81 -16.58 -15.58
N GLY A 229 -6.37 -16.93 -16.78
CA GLY A 229 -6.87 -18.11 -17.50
C GLY A 229 -8.20 -17.93 -18.23
N MET A 230 -8.74 -16.70 -18.27
CA MET A 230 -9.85 -16.37 -19.17
C MET A 230 -9.36 -16.08 -20.59
N THR A 231 -10.11 -16.54 -21.58
CA THR A 231 -9.90 -16.19 -22.99
C THR A 231 -10.42 -14.78 -23.23
N LYS A 232 -9.62 -13.95 -23.89
CA LYS A 232 -9.92 -12.53 -24.11
C LYS A 232 -10.26 -12.25 -25.56
N GLU A 233 -11.42 -11.65 -25.78
CA GLU A 233 -11.87 -11.09 -27.05
C GLU A 233 -12.07 -9.58 -26.88
N ILE A 234 -11.45 -8.79 -27.77
CA ILE A 234 -11.53 -7.33 -27.72
C ILE A 234 -12.17 -6.87 -29.02
N ALA A 235 -13.25 -6.11 -28.90
CA ALA A 235 -13.88 -5.44 -30.02
C ALA A 235 -13.86 -3.92 -29.78
N THR A 236 -13.43 -3.16 -30.78
CA THR A 236 -13.67 -1.72 -30.82
C THR A 236 -14.92 -1.45 -31.64
N PHE A 237 -15.80 -0.62 -31.12
CA PHE A 237 -17.02 -0.23 -31.81
C PHE A 237 -17.15 1.28 -31.82
N ASN A 238 -17.77 1.84 -32.85
CA ASN A 238 -18.22 3.23 -32.79
C ASN A 238 -19.62 3.22 -32.20
N SER A 239 -19.90 4.04 -31.19
CA SER A 239 -21.25 4.16 -30.67
C SER A 239 -22.21 4.54 -31.80
N THR A 240 -23.32 3.81 -31.92
CA THR A 240 -24.39 4.12 -32.89
C THR A 240 -24.95 5.52 -32.69
N ASP A 241 -24.93 5.98 -31.44
CA ASP A 241 -25.49 7.26 -31.03
C ASP A 241 -24.48 8.40 -31.19
N ASN A 242 -23.17 8.06 -31.21
CA ASN A 242 -22.10 9.01 -31.47
C ASN A 242 -20.87 8.36 -32.14
N PRO A 243 -20.76 8.41 -33.48
CA PRO A 243 -19.66 7.81 -34.23
C PRO A 243 -18.27 8.38 -33.90
N SER A 244 -18.21 9.57 -33.29
CA SER A 244 -16.95 10.21 -32.86
C SER A 244 -16.37 9.62 -31.57
N ARG A 245 -17.07 8.65 -30.95
CA ARG A 245 -16.67 8.02 -29.70
C ARG A 245 -16.43 6.53 -29.93
N PRO A 246 -15.18 6.12 -30.14
CA PRO A 246 -14.86 4.71 -30.10
C PRO A 246 -15.17 4.20 -28.68
N GLY A 247 -15.79 3.04 -28.57
CA GLY A 247 -15.90 2.25 -27.36
C GLY A 247 -15.05 0.99 -27.48
N VAL A 248 -14.77 0.37 -26.34
CA VAL A 248 -14.10 -0.92 -26.22
C VAL A 248 -15.06 -1.86 -25.53
N SER A 249 -15.27 -3.02 -26.14
CA SER A 249 -15.90 -4.17 -25.53
C SER A 249 -14.81 -5.20 -25.25
N LEU A 250 -14.55 -5.46 -23.97
CA LEU A 250 -13.69 -6.53 -23.51
C LEU A 250 -14.57 -7.69 -23.07
N ARG A 251 -14.54 -8.79 -23.81
CA ARG A 251 -15.25 -10.01 -23.48
C ARG A 251 -14.24 -11.05 -22.99
N LEU A 252 -14.46 -11.57 -21.79
CA LEU A 252 -13.59 -12.54 -21.15
C LEU A 252 -14.41 -13.78 -20.84
N THR A 253 -13.96 -14.94 -21.32
CA THR A 253 -14.72 -16.19 -21.19
C THR A 253 -13.85 -17.33 -20.71
N ASN A 254 -14.38 -18.15 -19.81
CA ASN A 254 -13.88 -19.50 -19.56
C ASN A 254 -15.04 -20.51 -19.71
N SER A 255 -14.88 -21.75 -19.25
CA SER A 255 -15.93 -22.78 -19.39
C SER A 255 -17.24 -22.42 -18.68
N ASN A 256 -17.19 -21.60 -17.64
CA ASN A 256 -18.29 -21.39 -16.69
C ASN A 256 -18.65 -19.91 -16.48
N GLU A 257 -17.82 -18.97 -16.93
CA GLU A 257 -17.91 -17.56 -16.62
C GLU A 257 -17.75 -16.71 -17.88
N LEU A 258 -18.51 -15.62 -17.93
CA LEU A 258 -18.44 -14.58 -18.95
C LEU A 258 -18.35 -13.23 -18.24
N ILE A 259 -17.33 -12.44 -18.55
CA ILE A 259 -17.25 -11.04 -18.13
C ILE A 259 -17.27 -10.18 -19.39
N SER A 260 -18.15 -9.18 -19.41
CA SER A 260 -18.21 -8.18 -20.45
C SER A 260 -17.95 -6.80 -19.84
N VAL A 261 -16.91 -6.11 -20.30
CA VAL A 261 -16.63 -4.73 -19.92
C VAL A 261 -16.84 -3.84 -21.13
N MET A 262 -17.73 -2.86 -21.02
CA MET A 262 -18.06 -1.93 -22.08
C MET A 262 -17.73 -0.50 -21.64
N SER A 263 -16.84 0.17 -22.36
CA SER A 263 -16.45 1.55 -22.03
C SER A 263 -17.50 2.61 -22.40
N VAL A 264 -18.41 2.26 -23.29
CA VAL A 264 -19.52 3.12 -23.73
C VAL A 264 -20.77 2.25 -23.79
N PHE A 265 -21.70 2.46 -22.87
CA PHE A 265 -22.99 1.77 -22.89
C PHE A 265 -24.12 2.74 -23.23
N SER A 266 -24.72 2.55 -24.40
CA SER A 266 -25.91 3.26 -24.86
C SER A 266 -27.09 2.28 -24.94
N GLY A 267 -27.64 1.94 -23.77
CA GLY A 267 -28.75 1.01 -23.66
C GLY A 267 -29.59 1.25 -22.41
N GLY A 268 -30.89 0.99 -22.53
CA GLY A 268 -31.73 0.76 -21.36
C GLY A 268 -31.54 -0.67 -20.88
N TRP A 269 -31.36 -0.89 -19.58
CA TRP A 269 -31.56 -2.21 -19.00
C TRP A 269 -33.06 -2.47 -18.95
N GLY A 270 -33.55 -3.43 -19.73
CA GLY A 270 -34.93 -3.88 -19.61
C GLY A 270 -35.05 -4.79 -18.39
N GLY A 271 -35.84 -4.39 -17.39
CA GLY A 271 -36.16 -5.22 -16.22
C GLY A 271 -36.17 -4.45 -14.90
N ASP A 272 -37.06 -4.85 -13.99
CA ASP A 272 -37.06 -4.38 -12.60
C ASP A 272 -35.91 -5.04 -11.84
N THR A 273 -35.08 -4.25 -11.16
CA THR A 273 -33.98 -4.76 -10.33
C THR A 273 -34.47 -5.00 -8.91
N CYS A 274 -34.20 -6.18 -8.35
CA CYS A 274 -34.62 -6.51 -6.98
C CYS A 274 -33.77 -5.81 -5.91
N TYR A 275 -32.54 -5.47 -6.27
CA TYR A 275 -31.56 -4.96 -5.34
C TYR A 275 -30.59 -4.05 -6.08
N ASN A 276 -30.53 -2.79 -5.64
CA ASN A 276 -29.57 -1.81 -6.10
C ASN A 276 -28.69 -1.42 -4.91
N GLU A 277 -27.46 -1.90 -4.92
CA GLU A 277 -26.43 -1.37 -4.03
C GLU A 277 -25.75 -0.21 -4.71
N LYS A 278 -25.82 0.96 -4.06
CA LYS A 278 -25.01 2.10 -4.45
C LYS A 278 -23.66 1.99 -3.77
N THR A 279 -22.61 1.95 -4.57
CA THR A 279 -21.22 2.05 -4.10
C THR A 279 -20.50 3.18 -4.83
N LYS A 280 -19.22 3.37 -4.50
CA LYS A 280 -18.33 4.28 -5.23
C LYS A 280 -17.10 3.52 -5.68
N VAL A 281 -16.85 3.56 -6.98
CA VAL A 281 -15.63 3.00 -7.59
C VAL A 281 -14.75 4.16 -7.94
N ARG A 282 -13.65 4.32 -7.19
CA ARG A 282 -12.74 5.46 -7.32
C ARG A 282 -13.47 6.81 -7.30
N GLY A 283 -14.41 6.94 -6.38
CA GLY A 283 -15.22 8.15 -6.19
C GLY A 283 -16.34 8.37 -7.20
N VAL A 284 -16.46 7.52 -8.23
CA VAL A 284 -17.56 7.55 -9.19
C VAL A 284 -18.73 6.73 -8.66
N SER A 285 -19.94 7.30 -8.65
CA SER A 285 -21.15 6.59 -8.26
C SER A 285 -21.31 5.33 -9.11
N THR A 286 -21.57 4.20 -8.46
CA THR A 286 -21.72 2.91 -9.11
C THR A 286 -22.96 2.21 -8.57
N ASP A 287 -23.89 1.89 -9.46
CA ASP A 287 -25.02 1.02 -9.15
C ASP A 287 -24.60 -0.43 -9.40
N ILE A 288 -24.73 -1.28 -8.39
CA ILE A 288 -24.56 -2.73 -8.50
C ILE A 288 -25.94 -3.37 -8.58
N LEU A 289 -26.21 -4.00 -9.72
CA LEU A 289 -27.42 -4.72 -10.03
C LEU A 289 -27.16 -6.23 -9.93
N LYS A 290 -28.10 -6.96 -9.32
CA LYS A 290 -28.04 -8.40 -9.11
C LYS A 290 -29.32 -9.05 -9.68
N TRP A 291 -29.20 -10.17 -10.39
CA TRP A 291 -30.28 -10.87 -11.12
C TRP A 291 -29.98 -12.38 -11.30
N ASP A 292 -31.01 -13.18 -11.59
CA ASP A 292 -30.93 -14.64 -11.80
C ASP A 292 -31.00 -15.07 -13.28
N GLU A 293 -30.88 -16.39 -13.50
CA GLU A 293 -30.78 -17.05 -14.82
C GLU A 293 -32.03 -16.86 -15.71
N ASP A 294 -33.21 -16.58 -15.13
CA ASP A 294 -34.48 -16.57 -15.86
C ASP A 294 -34.90 -15.16 -16.31
N GLY A 295 -34.12 -14.12 -15.98
CA GLY A 295 -34.47 -12.72 -16.27
C GLY A 295 -35.75 -12.25 -15.55
N THR A 296 -36.26 -13.07 -14.63
CA THR A 296 -37.34 -12.73 -13.71
C THR A 296 -36.75 -12.13 -12.45
N PRO A 297 -37.31 -11.05 -11.89
CA PRO A 297 -36.78 -10.42 -10.68
C PRO A 297 -36.80 -11.42 -9.50
N PRO A 298 -35.64 -11.86 -8.97
CA PRO A 298 -35.61 -12.84 -7.90
C PRO A 298 -35.15 -12.20 -6.59
N CYS A 299 -35.99 -12.30 -5.57
CA CYS A 299 -35.59 -12.03 -4.20
C CYS A 299 -35.22 -13.31 -3.43
N SER A 300 -35.04 -14.46 -4.12
CA SER A 300 -34.92 -15.77 -3.43
C SER A 300 -34.12 -16.88 -4.14
N SER A 301 -33.41 -16.62 -5.26
CA SER A 301 -32.67 -17.65 -6.02
C SER A 301 -31.15 -17.40 -6.08
N VAL A 302 -30.41 -18.36 -6.64
CA VAL A 302 -28.94 -18.33 -6.81
C VAL A 302 -28.57 -17.21 -7.78
N MET A 303 -27.78 -16.23 -7.33
CA MET A 303 -27.36 -15.11 -8.16
C MET A 303 -26.39 -15.55 -9.24
N THR A 304 -26.74 -15.29 -10.50
CA THR A 304 -26.01 -15.76 -11.68
C THR A 304 -25.37 -14.64 -12.48
N HIS A 305 -25.72 -13.38 -12.17
CA HIS A 305 -25.20 -12.20 -12.85
C HIS A 305 -24.95 -11.03 -11.87
N PHE A 306 -23.79 -10.38 -11.96
CA PHE A 306 -23.43 -9.12 -11.29
C PHE A 306 -23.17 -8.05 -12.34
N VAL A 307 -23.88 -6.92 -12.25
CA VAL A 307 -23.64 -5.79 -13.14
C VAL A 307 -23.32 -4.54 -12.37
N ALA A 308 -22.16 -3.95 -12.65
CA ALA A 308 -21.78 -2.65 -12.13
C ALA A 308 -21.87 -1.62 -13.26
N VAL A 309 -22.61 -0.54 -13.00
CA VAL A 309 -22.70 0.61 -13.88
C VAL A 309 -21.92 1.74 -13.23
N VAL A 310 -20.70 2.00 -13.70
CA VAL A 310 -19.78 2.98 -13.13
C VAL A 310 -19.88 4.30 -13.91
N GLY A 311 -20.43 5.34 -13.29
CA GLY A 311 -20.65 6.65 -13.91
C GLY A 311 -22.11 7.12 -13.80
N GLU A 312 -22.32 8.44 -13.70
CA GLU A 312 -23.68 8.99 -13.64
C GLU A 312 -24.35 8.97 -15.02
N ARG A 313 -25.64 8.59 -15.03
CA ARG A 313 -26.48 8.51 -16.23
C ARG A 313 -26.87 9.88 -16.80
N ASN A 314 -26.56 10.98 -16.11
CA ASN A 314 -27.16 12.27 -16.36
C ASN A 314 -26.13 13.35 -16.75
N GLU A 315 -26.47 14.03 -17.84
CA GLU A 315 -25.94 15.30 -18.33
C GLU A 315 -24.62 15.27 -19.15
N SER A 316 -24.83 14.80 -20.38
CA SER A 316 -24.27 15.30 -21.63
C SER A 316 -22.92 14.80 -22.15
N ASN A 317 -22.06 14.11 -21.39
CA ASN A 317 -20.79 13.66 -21.98
C ASN A 317 -20.11 12.39 -21.43
N ILE A 318 -20.56 11.77 -20.34
CA ILE A 318 -19.89 10.59 -19.77
C ILE A 318 -20.84 9.40 -19.83
N PHE A 319 -20.55 8.43 -20.69
CA PHE A 319 -21.28 7.17 -20.70
C PHE A 319 -20.73 6.27 -19.57
N PRO A 320 -21.60 5.53 -18.87
CA PRO A 320 -21.13 4.66 -17.81
C PRO A 320 -20.30 3.51 -18.39
N VAL A 321 -19.23 3.13 -17.68
CA VAL A 321 -18.58 1.85 -17.92
C VAL A 321 -19.43 0.77 -17.30
N VAL A 322 -19.79 -0.22 -18.09
CA VAL A 322 -20.55 -1.38 -17.61
C VAL A 322 -19.59 -2.54 -17.46
N ILE A 323 -19.60 -3.16 -16.28
CA ILE A 323 -18.98 -4.46 -16.05
C ILE A 323 -20.12 -5.44 -15.79
N ASP A 324 -20.28 -6.41 -16.65
CA ASP A 324 -21.28 -7.47 -16.55
C ASP A 324 -20.59 -8.82 -16.38
N TYR A 325 -20.73 -9.40 -15.20
CA TYR A 325 -20.14 -10.68 -14.82
C TYR A 325 -21.24 -11.72 -14.68
N GLN A 326 -21.23 -12.69 -15.59
CA GLN A 326 -22.24 -13.73 -15.74
C GLN A 326 -21.62 -15.12 -15.52
N ARG A 327 -22.45 -16.06 -15.06
CA ARG A 327 -22.13 -17.49 -15.08
C ARG A 327 -22.90 -18.18 -16.19
N THR A 328 -22.24 -19.06 -16.95
CA THR A 328 -22.84 -19.70 -18.12
C THR A 328 -23.56 -21.01 -17.82
N LYS A 329 -23.39 -21.61 -16.63
CA LYS A 329 -24.12 -22.81 -16.15
C LYS A 329 -23.82 -23.20 -14.69
N GLY A 330 -24.87 -23.39 -13.88
CA GLY A 330 -24.91 -24.33 -12.74
C GLY A 330 -24.53 -23.80 -11.35
N GLY A 331 -25.50 -23.85 -10.43
CA GLY A 331 -25.41 -24.20 -9.01
C GLY A 331 -24.71 -23.27 -8.01
N ASP A 332 -23.55 -22.73 -8.37
CA ASP A 332 -22.72 -21.96 -7.44
C ASP A 332 -22.94 -20.45 -7.62
N SER A 333 -23.04 -19.72 -6.50
CA SER A 333 -23.09 -18.26 -6.51
C SER A 333 -21.85 -17.67 -7.20
N LEU A 334 -22.03 -16.58 -7.93
CA LEU A 334 -20.90 -15.78 -8.42
C LEU A 334 -19.97 -15.35 -7.28
N ASP A 335 -18.67 -15.28 -7.56
CA ASP A 335 -17.67 -14.85 -6.59
C ASP A 335 -17.67 -13.31 -6.46
N GLU A 336 -18.37 -12.82 -5.43
CA GLU A 336 -18.51 -11.39 -5.13
C GLU A 336 -17.16 -10.72 -4.80
N VAL A 337 -16.22 -11.46 -4.19
CA VAL A 337 -14.87 -10.95 -3.91
C VAL A 337 -14.11 -10.74 -5.21
N LYS A 338 -14.18 -11.71 -6.13
CA LYS A 338 -13.60 -11.60 -7.47
C LYS A 338 -14.19 -10.40 -8.23
N PHE A 339 -15.52 -10.23 -8.21
CA PHE A 339 -16.19 -9.09 -8.85
C PHE A 339 -15.73 -7.75 -8.25
N THR A 340 -15.69 -7.66 -6.92
CA THR A 340 -15.25 -6.46 -6.20
C THR A 340 -13.79 -6.11 -6.53
N ASN A 341 -12.90 -7.09 -6.64
CA ASN A 341 -11.51 -6.88 -7.04
C ASN A 341 -11.40 -6.32 -8.47
N MET A 342 -12.17 -6.85 -9.41
CA MET A 342 -12.23 -6.31 -10.77
C MET A 342 -12.76 -4.88 -10.77
N LEU A 343 -13.85 -4.64 -10.06
CA LEU A 343 -14.49 -3.34 -9.99
C LEU A 343 -13.53 -2.27 -9.42
N ASN A 344 -12.85 -2.58 -8.31
CA ASN A 344 -11.85 -1.69 -7.71
C ASN A 344 -10.64 -1.48 -8.64
N SER A 345 -10.33 -2.45 -9.49
CA SER A 345 -9.22 -2.36 -10.44
C SER A 345 -9.49 -1.47 -11.65
N LEU A 346 -10.76 -1.15 -11.91
CA LEU A 346 -11.15 -0.37 -13.07
C LEU A 346 -10.53 1.03 -13.03
N VAL A 347 -9.81 1.37 -14.08
CA VAL A 347 -9.27 2.70 -14.39
C VAL A 347 -9.89 3.17 -15.69
N ILE A 348 -10.55 4.31 -15.71
CA ILE A 348 -11.05 4.95 -16.94
C ILE A 348 -10.03 6.03 -17.32
N LYS A 349 -9.58 6.06 -18.58
CA LYS A 349 -8.51 6.93 -19.08
C LYS A 349 -9.02 8.16 -19.81
#